data_AF-A0A7V5UKT6-F1
#
_entry.id   AF-A0A7V5UKT6-F1
#
_cell.length_a   1.000
_cell.length_b   1.000
_cell.length_c   1.000
_cell.angle_alpha   90.00
_cell.angle_beta   90.00
_cell.angle_gamma   90.00
#
_symmetry.space_group_name_H-M   'P 1'
#
loop_
_entity.id
_entity.type
_entity.pdbx_description
1 polymer ?
#
loop_
_entity_poly.entity_id
_entity_poly.type
_entity_poly.pdbx_seq_one_letter_code
_entity_poly.pdbx_strand_id
1 'polypeptide(L)'
;HVTGCLPSVMPGRGTVSRELWENREREPVRLRQEFQGPKGRGWLMRWLPTRAYENGVYAVFTNPIGWDYDTVKPGLAMILDPFGEVLVESHELGDDVVVGLLTPEKLEQSSGRRYLKARRPELYGDLVQPQESVTLPGWQLQHTREPDSHDSPPHRSADAH
;
A
#
# COMPACT_ATOMS: atom_id res chain seq x y z
N HIS A 1 1.51 6.40 -4.33
CA HIS A 1 2.16 5.21 -3.73
C HIS A 1 1.32 4.82 -2.51
N VAL A 2 0.83 3.58 -2.42
CA VAL A 2 0.12 3.11 -1.20
C VAL A 2 1.18 2.68 -0.21
N THR A 3 1.16 3.22 1.01
CA THR A 3 2.30 3.13 1.93
C THR A 3 1.93 2.51 3.28
N GLY A 4 0.86 1.69 3.29
CA GLY A 4 0.28 1.12 4.50
C GLY A 4 -0.49 2.17 5.32
N CYS A 5 -1.20 1.71 6.35
CA CYS A 5 -1.97 2.56 7.27
C CYS A 5 -3.02 3.47 6.61
N LEU A 6 -3.55 3.07 5.45
CA LEU A 6 -4.56 3.78 4.68
C LEU A 6 -5.91 3.04 4.73
N PRO A 7 -7.04 3.73 4.48
CA PRO A 7 -8.35 3.09 4.35
C PRO A 7 -8.29 1.92 3.37
N SER A 8 -8.80 0.76 3.78
CA SER A 8 -8.75 -0.46 2.98
C SER A 8 -9.90 -1.39 3.35
N VAL A 9 -10.53 -1.97 2.32
CA VAL A 9 -11.55 -3.02 2.48
C VAL A 9 -10.95 -4.40 2.81
N MET A 10 -9.62 -4.53 2.74
CA MET A 10 -8.96 -5.81 2.97
C MET A 10 -8.88 -6.12 4.47
N PRO A 11 -9.19 -7.36 4.90
CA PRO A 11 -9.21 -7.72 6.32
C PRO A 11 -7.90 -7.40 7.06
N GLY A 12 -8.03 -6.81 8.25
CA GLY A 12 -6.90 -6.46 9.12
C GLY A 12 -6.10 -5.24 8.68
N ARG A 13 -6.44 -4.62 7.54
CA ARG A 13 -5.84 -3.36 7.08
C ARG A 13 -6.70 -2.17 7.51
N GLY A 14 -6.19 -0.96 7.31
CA GLY A 14 -6.88 0.27 7.64
C GLY A 14 -5.93 1.30 8.23
N THR A 15 -6.51 2.35 8.79
CA THR A 15 -5.78 3.42 9.47
C THR A 15 -5.32 2.99 10.86
N VAL A 16 -4.39 3.76 11.41
CA VAL A 16 -3.91 3.63 12.80
C VAL A 16 -4.35 4.87 13.56
N SER A 17 -4.78 4.69 14.81
CA SER A 17 -5.24 5.80 15.66
C SER A 17 -4.14 6.85 15.88
N ARG A 18 -4.52 8.12 15.84
CA ARG A 18 -3.63 9.26 16.14
C ARG A 18 -3.03 9.19 17.54
N GLU A 19 -3.81 8.72 18.51
CA GLU A 19 -3.38 8.56 19.90
C GLU A 19 -2.17 7.61 20.02
N LEU A 20 -2.15 6.53 19.22
CA LEU A 20 -1.01 5.59 19.22
C LEU A 20 0.26 6.26 18.68
N TRP A 21 0.13 7.16 17.71
CA TRP A 21 1.27 7.92 17.17
C TRP A 21 1.80 8.97 18.15
N GLU A 22 0.91 9.72 18.79
CA GLU A 22 1.27 10.76 19.76
C GLU A 22 1.91 10.15 21.02
N ASN A 23 1.48 8.95 21.43
CA ASN A 23 2.03 8.23 22.58
C ASN A 23 3.23 7.32 22.26
N ARG A 24 3.79 7.35 21.04
CA ARG A 24 4.80 6.38 20.58
C ARG A 24 6.07 6.30 21.44
N GLU A 25 6.45 7.39 22.12
CA GLU A 25 7.62 7.40 23.01
C GLU A 25 7.33 6.74 24.37
N ARG A 26 6.08 6.82 24.83
CA ARG A 26 5.64 6.29 26.14
C ARG A 26 5.15 4.84 26.03
N GLU A 27 4.40 4.52 24.97
CA GLU A 27 3.82 3.21 24.72
C GLU A 27 4.15 2.68 23.30
N PRO A 28 5.45 2.50 22.96
CA PRO A 28 5.87 2.16 21.59
C PRO A 28 5.34 0.82 21.08
N VAL A 29 5.10 -0.13 21.99
CA VAL A 29 4.77 -1.52 21.63
C VAL A 29 3.45 -1.60 20.85
N ARG A 30 2.43 -0.84 21.25
CA ARG A 30 1.12 -0.85 20.58
C ARG A 30 1.20 -0.33 19.16
N LEU A 31 1.93 0.77 18.95
CA LEU A 31 2.15 1.31 17.61
C LEU A 31 2.99 0.37 16.74
N ARG A 32 4.06 -0.23 17.31
CA ARG A 32 4.89 -1.21 16.58
C ARG A 32 4.08 -2.41 16.12
N GLN A 33 3.15 -2.92 16.93
CA GLN A 33 2.26 -4.02 16.53
C GLN A 33 1.40 -3.65 15.32
N GLU A 34 0.86 -2.43 15.28
CA GLU A 34 0.09 -1.95 14.12
C GLU A 34 0.97 -1.84 12.86
N PHE A 35 2.18 -1.28 12.98
CA PHE A 35 3.11 -1.13 11.86
C PHE A 35 3.67 -2.46 11.37
N GLN A 36 3.94 -3.41 12.26
CA GLN A 36 4.43 -4.75 11.91
C GLN A 36 3.31 -5.68 11.40
N GLY A 37 2.05 -5.37 11.75
CA GLY A 37 0.88 -6.14 11.40
C GLY A 37 0.40 -5.94 9.95
N PRO A 38 -0.84 -6.34 9.65
CA PRO A 38 -1.39 -6.31 8.29
C PRO A 38 -1.58 -4.89 7.73
N LYS A 39 -1.58 -3.85 8.57
CA LYS A 39 -1.68 -2.45 8.15
C LYS A 39 -0.38 -1.91 7.55
N GLY A 40 0.78 -2.47 7.93
CA GLY A 40 2.10 -2.04 7.45
C GLY A 40 2.91 -3.20 6.87
N ARG A 41 3.88 -3.72 7.63
CA ARG A 41 4.87 -4.72 7.17
C ARG A 41 4.20 -5.98 6.65
N GLY A 42 3.19 -6.50 7.34
CA GLY A 42 2.44 -7.67 6.89
C GLY A 42 1.77 -7.49 5.53
N TRP A 43 1.48 -6.25 5.11
CA TRP A 43 1.03 -5.96 3.76
C TRP A 43 2.19 -5.97 2.75
N LEU A 44 3.32 -5.33 3.07
CA LEU A 44 4.51 -5.32 2.20
C LEU A 44 4.99 -6.74 1.89
N MET A 45 4.99 -7.61 2.90
CA MET A 45 5.41 -9.01 2.77
C MET A 45 4.53 -9.85 1.84
N ARG A 46 3.36 -9.35 1.40
CA ARG A 46 2.50 -10.05 0.43
C ARG A 46 2.98 -9.94 -1.01
N TRP A 47 3.73 -8.90 -1.34
CA TRP A 47 4.06 -8.61 -2.74
C TRP A 47 5.51 -8.20 -2.94
N LEU A 48 6.12 -7.47 -2.01
CA LEU A 48 7.47 -6.92 -2.18
C LEU A 48 8.54 -8.03 -2.29
N PRO A 49 8.56 -9.05 -1.40
CA PRO A 49 9.42 -10.22 -1.57
C PRO A 49 9.24 -10.91 -2.93
N THR A 50 7.99 -11.12 -3.34
CA THR A 50 7.66 -11.75 -4.63
C THR A 50 8.21 -10.94 -5.80
N ARG A 51 8.07 -9.61 -5.79
CA ARG A 51 8.62 -8.74 -6.86
C ARG A 51 10.15 -8.85 -6.95
N ALA A 52 10.84 -8.90 -5.82
CA ALA A 52 12.29 -9.08 -5.79
C ALA A 52 12.70 -10.47 -6.32
N TYR A 53 12.04 -11.52 -5.83
CA TYR A 53 12.30 -12.92 -6.20
C TYR A 53 12.04 -13.21 -7.67
N GLU A 54 10.87 -12.85 -8.19
CA GLU A 54 10.46 -13.19 -9.57
C GLU A 54 11.29 -12.50 -10.64
N ASN A 55 11.86 -11.33 -10.33
CA ASN A 55 12.69 -10.57 -11.25
C ASN A 55 14.20 -10.74 -10.97
N GLY A 56 14.56 -11.35 -9.84
CA GLY A 56 15.94 -11.60 -9.46
C GLY A 56 16.75 -10.33 -9.28
N VAL A 57 16.17 -9.38 -8.53
CA VAL A 57 16.73 -8.06 -8.27
C VAL A 57 16.83 -7.79 -6.78
N TYR A 58 17.79 -6.96 -6.40
CA TYR A 58 17.73 -6.28 -5.12
C TYR A 58 16.60 -5.25 -5.15
N ALA A 59 15.79 -5.20 -4.10
CA ALA A 59 14.72 -4.21 -3.97
C ALA A 59 14.99 -3.32 -2.76
N VAL A 60 14.96 -2.00 -2.97
CA VAL A 60 15.04 -1.01 -1.89
C VAL A 60 13.67 -0.36 -1.78
N PHE A 61 13.06 -0.48 -0.61
CA PHE A 61 11.80 0.16 -0.28
C PHE A 61 12.05 1.26 0.75
N THR A 62 11.50 2.44 0.46
CA THR A 62 11.52 3.58 1.37
C THR A 62 10.13 4.20 1.42
N ASN A 63 9.81 4.77 2.57
CA ASN A 63 8.50 5.30 2.87
C ASN A 63 8.64 6.30 4.02
N PRO A 64 7.91 7.43 4.01
CA PRO A 64 7.89 8.34 5.15
C PRO A 64 7.46 7.64 6.44
N ILE A 65 7.95 8.19 7.55
CA ILE A 65 7.52 7.89 8.91
C ILE A 65 6.94 9.19 9.48
N GLY A 66 5.77 9.13 10.10
CA GLY A 66 5.18 10.32 10.69
C GLY A 66 3.71 10.53 10.37
N TRP A 67 3.10 11.46 11.11
CA TRP A 67 1.74 11.89 10.84
C TRP A 67 1.70 12.77 9.58
N ASP A 68 0.85 12.42 8.63
CA ASP A 68 0.67 13.11 7.35
C ASP A 68 -0.82 13.29 7.06
N TYR A 69 -1.27 14.54 7.12
CA TYR A 69 -2.67 14.94 7.02
C TYR A 69 -3.59 14.19 8.00
N ASP A 70 -4.26 13.14 7.54
CA ASP A 70 -5.26 12.35 8.28
C ASP A 70 -4.78 10.95 8.68
N THR A 71 -3.58 10.54 8.25
CA THR A 71 -3.04 9.19 8.46
C THR A 71 -1.59 9.21 8.89
N VAL A 72 -1.15 8.17 9.60
CA VAL A 72 0.26 7.97 9.93
C VAL A 72 0.94 7.13 8.85
N LYS A 73 2.12 7.52 8.42
CA LYS A 73 2.98 6.72 7.55
C LYS A 73 3.89 5.84 8.41
N PRO A 74 3.97 4.52 8.15
CA PRO A 74 4.62 3.58 9.05
C PRO A 74 6.14 3.47 8.87
N GLY A 75 6.75 4.19 7.93
CA GLY A 75 8.14 3.95 7.54
C GLY A 75 8.29 2.56 6.94
N LEU A 76 9.03 1.68 7.63
CA LEU A 76 9.36 0.31 7.20
C LEU A 76 10.34 0.27 6.02
N ALA A 77 11.31 1.17 6.01
CA ALA A 77 12.39 1.13 5.03
C ALA A 77 13.08 -0.25 5.07
N MET A 78 13.32 -0.86 3.92
CA MET A 78 13.90 -2.21 3.84
C MET A 78 14.66 -2.46 2.55
N ILE A 79 15.64 -3.34 2.64
CA ILE A 79 16.41 -3.85 1.51
C ILE A 79 16.16 -5.36 1.43
N LEU A 80 15.72 -5.82 0.27
CA LEU A 80 15.53 -7.23 -0.04
C LEU A 80 16.56 -7.69 -1.06
N ASP A 81 16.96 -8.95 -0.94
CA ASP A 81 17.85 -9.59 -1.90
C ASP A 81 17.10 -10.24 -3.08
N PRO A 82 17.82 -10.71 -4.11
CA PRO A 82 17.24 -11.36 -5.29
C PRO A 82 16.53 -12.69 -5.01
N PHE A 83 16.54 -13.19 -3.77
CA PHE A 83 15.78 -14.35 -3.34
C PHE A 83 14.47 -13.95 -2.64
N GLY A 84 14.20 -12.64 -2.52
CA GLY A 84 13.04 -12.12 -1.80
C GLY A 84 13.23 -12.06 -0.29
N GLU A 85 14.43 -12.34 0.21
CA GLU A 85 14.74 -12.30 1.63
C GLU A 85 15.06 -10.87 2.07
N VAL A 86 14.58 -10.48 3.25
CA VAL A 86 14.91 -9.18 3.84
C VAL A 86 16.35 -9.22 4.36
N LEU A 87 17.22 -8.38 3.81
CA LEU A 87 18.60 -8.22 4.29
C LEU A 87 18.67 -7.36 5.53
N VAL A 88 17.95 -6.24 5.50
CA VAL A 88 17.88 -5.26 6.59
C VAL A 88 16.59 -4.49 6.44
N GLU A 89 15.96 -4.18 7.57
CA GLU A 89 14.76 -3.35 7.62
C GLU A 89 14.77 -2.47 8.88
N SER A 90 14.08 -1.34 8.78
CA SER A 90 13.88 -0.42 9.89
C SER A 90 12.62 -0.82 10.66
N HIS A 91 12.71 -0.70 11.98
CA HIS A 91 11.57 -0.79 12.88
C HIS A 91 11.36 0.51 13.65
N GLU A 92 12.07 1.59 13.31
CA GLU A 92 12.03 2.81 14.09
C GLU A 92 10.71 3.56 13.98
N LEU A 93 10.35 4.24 15.07
CA LEU A 93 9.16 5.10 15.16
C LEU A 93 9.49 6.58 14.91
N GLY A 94 10.59 6.81 14.18
CA GLY A 94 11.15 8.09 13.80
C GLY A 94 12.13 7.91 12.65
N ASP A 95 12.90 8.96 12.34
CA ASP A 95 13.86 8.94 11.23
C ASP A 95 14.92 7.86 11.43
N ASP A 96 15.21 7.12 10.36
CA ASP A 96 16.17 6.02 10.38
C ASP A 96 16.76 5.77 8.98
N VAL A 97 17.91 5.12 8.93
CA VAL A 97 18.61 4.75 7.70
C VAL A 97 19.03 3.28 7.77
N VAL A 98 18.59 2.50 6.78
CA VAL A 98 19.04 1.12 6.62
C VAL A 98 20.18 1.03 5.60
N VAL A 99 21.20 0.25 5.94
CA VAL A 99 22.37 0.02 5.09
C VAL A 99 22.59 -1.48 4.93
N GLY A 100 22.76 -1.94 3.69
CA GLY A 100 22.98 -3.34 3.37
C GLY A 100 24.02 -3.52 2.27
N LEU A 101 24.82 -4.59 2.39
CA LEU A 101 25.80 -4.98 1.38
C LEU A 101 25.09 -5.78 0.27
N LEU A 102 25.20 -5.29 -0.97
CA LEU A 102 24.69 -5.99 -2.16
C LEU A 102 25.87 -6.64 -2.88
N THR A 103 25.81 -7.96 -3.05
CA THR A 103 26.87 -8.70 -3.75
C THR A 103 26.38 -9.21 -5.11
N PRO A 104 27.22 -9.18 -6.17
CA PRO A 104 26.82 -9.59 -7.51
C PRO A 104 26.52 -11.09 -7.62
N GLU A 105 27.10 -11.92 -6.76
CA GLU A 105 26.96 -13.39 -6.82
C GLU A 105 25.50 -13.82 -6.61
N LYS A 106 24.77 -13.15 -5.71
CA LYS A 106 23.34 -13.44 -5.50
C LYS A 106 22.51 -13.17 -6.75
N LEU A 107 22.90 -12.18 -7.56
CA LEU A 107 22.20 -11.88 -8.81
C LEU A 107 22.42 -12.99 -9.85
N GLU A 108 23.61 -13.58 -9.91
CA GLU A 108 23.91 -14.70 -10.81
C GLU A 108 23.18 -15.98 -10.40
N GLN A 109 23.08 -16.22 -9.08
CA GLN A 109 22.40 -17.39 -8.52
C GLN A 109 20.88 -17.26 -8.47
N SER A 110 20.34 -16.04 -8.62
CA SER A 110 18.90 -15.79 -8.52
C SER A 110 18.09 -16.58 -9.54
N SER A 111 17.11 -17.33 -9.04
CA SER A 111 16.12 -18.01 -9.87
C SER A 111 15.30 -17.04 -10.71
N GLY A 112 15.03 -15.82 -10.24
CA GLY A 112 14.31 -14.79 -10.98
C GLY A 112 14.90 -14.50 -12.35
N ARG A 113 16.23 -14.40 -12.46
CA ARG A 113 16.90 -14.22 -13.75
C ARG A 113 16.74 -15.41 -14.69
N ARG A 114 16.68 -16.63 -14.16
CA ARG A 114 16.36 -17.83 -14.95
C ARG A 114 14.91 -17.80 -15.42
N TYR A 115 13.99 -17.38 -14.55
CA TYR A 115 12.58 -17.21 -14.92
C TYR A 115 12.39 -16.19 -16.02
N LEU A 116 13.07 -15.04 -15.95
CA LEU A 116 13.06 -14.03 -17.01
C LEU A 116 13.49 -14.60 -18.36
N LYS A 117 14.58 -15.38 -18.40
CA LYS A 117 15.06 -16.03 -19.62
C LYS A 117 14.11 -17.09 -20.17
N ALA A 118 13.30 -17.71 -19.30
CA ALA A 118 12.32 -18.73 -19.68
C ALA A 118 10.94 -18.17 -20.06
N ARG A 119 10.72 -16.85 -19.92
CA ARG A 119 9.47 -16.22 -20.35
C ARG A 119 9.29 -16.40 -21.86
N ARG A 120 8.02 -16.39 -22.28
CA ARG A 120 7.59 -16.48 -23.68
C ARG A 120 6.88 -15.19 -24.07
N PRO A 121 7.62 -14.10 -24.40
CA PRO A 121 7.05 -12.79 -24.69
C PRO A 121 6.00 -12.82 -25.81
N GLU A 122 6.14 -13.73 -26.76
CA GLU A 122 5.21 -13.95 -27.86
C GLU A 122 3.78 -14.31 -27.39
N LEU A 123 3.62 -14.85 -26.18
CA LEU A 123 2.32 -15.16 -25.61
C LEU A 123 1.65 -13.99 -24.88
N TYR A 124 2.36 -12.88 -24.69
CA TYR A 124 1.86 -11.73 -23.93
C TYR A 124 1.25 -10.64 -24.84
N GLY A 125 1.11 -10.90 -26.14
CA GLY A 125 0.63 -9.93 -27.13
C GLY A 125 -0.71 -9.28 -26.72
N ASP A 126 -1.66 -10.08 -26.24
CA ASP A 126 -2.98 -9.58 -25.83
C ASP A 126 -2.92 -8.67 -24.60
N LEU A 127 -1.92 -8.84 -23.71
CA LEU A 127 -1.76 -8.00 -22.52
C LEU A 127 -1.32 -6.56 -22.86
N VAL A 128 -0.78 -6.33 -24.06
CA VAL A 128 -0.27 -5.02 -24.50
C VAL A 128 -1.11 -4.39 -25.60
N GLN A 129 -2.23 -5.02 -26.00
CA GLN A 129 -3.16 -4.41 -26.94
C GLN A 129 -3.86 -3.20 -26.30
N PRO A 130 -4.17 -2.15 -27.08
CA PRO A 130 -5.00 -1.06 -26.60
C PRO A 130 -6.35 -1.58 -26.11
N GLN A 131 -6.74 -1.16 -24.91
CA GLN A 131 -8.04 -1.46 -24.31
C GLN A 131 -8.67 -0.17 -23.78
N GLU A 132 -9.99 -0.15 -23.65
CA GLU A 132 -10.68 0.94 -22.98
C GLU A 132 -10.27 0.95 -21.49
N SER A 133 -9.53 1.99 -21.10
CA SER A 133 -9.01 2.10 -19.74
C SER A 133 -10.09 2.66 -18.82
N VAL A 134 -10.74 1.79 -18.06
CA VAL A 134 -11.70 2.20 -17.03
C VAL A 134 -10.99 2.35 -15.70
N THR A 135 -10.99 3.56 -15.13
CA THR A 135 -10.47 3.81 -13.78
C THR A 135 -11.62 3.76 -12.78
N LEU A 136 -11.73 2.65 -12.06
CA LEU A 136 -12.65 2.49 -10.94
C LEU A 136 -11.84 2.56 -9.63
N PRO A 137 -11.63 3.75 -9.05
CA PRO A 137 -11.09 3.80 -7.70
C PRO A 137 -12.07 3.05 -6.82
N GLY A 138 -11.62 2.04 -6.06
CA GLY A 138 -12.46 1.25 -5.16
C GLY A 138 -13.03 2.05 -3.97
N TRP A 139 -13.17 3.36 -4.12
CA TRP A 139 -13.69 4.35 -3.20
C TRP A 139 -14.50 5.39 -3.99
N GLN A 140 -15.64 5.81 -3.45
CA GLN A 140 -16.47 6.87 -4.04
C GLN A 140 -16.05 8.24 -3.50
N LEU A 141 -16.03 9.26 -4.36
CA LEU A 141 -15.90 10.66 -3.93
C LEU A 141 -17.12 11.03 -3.09
N GLN A 142 -16.90 11.50 -1.86
CA GLN A 142 -17.99 11.87 -0.94
C GLN A 142 -18.91 12.99 -1.48
N HIS A 143 -18.47 13.71 -2.51
CA HIS A 143 -19.19 14.84 -3.08
C HIS A 143 -20.19 14.49 -4.19
N THR A 144 -20.33 13.22 -4.58
CA THR A 144 -21.32 12.79 -5.60
C THR A 144 -22.68 12.44 -5.00
N ARG A 145 -23.03 12.96 -3.81
CA ARG A 145 -24.43 13.00 -3.38
C ARG A 145 -25.15 13.98 -4.30
N GLU A 146 -26.00 13.45 -5.17
CA GLU A 146 -26.95 14.26 -5.95
C GLU A 146 -27.69 15.24 -5.02
N PRO A 147 -28.01 16.45 -5.49
CA PRO A 147 -28.73 17.42 -4.68
C PRO A 147 -30.09 16.85 -4.28
N ASP A 148 -30.41 16.94 -2.99
CA ASP A 148 -31.69 16.57 -2.42
C ASP A 148 -32.83 17.09 -3.30
N SER A 149 -33.64 16.17 -3.84
CA SER A 149 -34.90 16.49 -4.49
C SER A 149 -35.90 16.94 -3.42
N HIS A 150 -35.76 18.18 -2.95
CA HIS A 150 -36.85 18.89 -2.30
C HIS A 150 -37.84 19.34 -3.37
N ASP A 151 -38.74 18.44 -3.76
CA ASP A 151 -39.99 18.82 -4.41
C ASP A 151 -41.13 18.40 -3.48
N SER A 152 -41.63 19.37 -2.71
CA SER A 152 -42.82 19.20 -1.89
C SER A 152 -44.06 19.21 -2.80
N PRO A 153 -45.02 18.29 -2.65
CA PRO A 153 -46.21 18.31 -3.47
C PRO A 153 -47.11 19.49 -3.05
N PRO A 154 -47.81 20.16 -4.00
CA PRO A 154 -48.74 21.22 -3.66
C PRO A 154 -50.00 20.61 -3.04
N HIS A 155 -50.32 21.01 -1.80
CA HIS A 155 -51.63 20.80 -1.21
C HIS A 155 -52.71 21.57 -2.00
N ARG A 156 -53.69 20.84 -2.54
CA ARG A 156 -54.95 21.38 -3.05
C ARG A 156 -56.01 21.46 -1.94
N SER A 157 -56.68 22.60 -1.85
CA SER A 157 -58.12 22.78 -1.54
C SER A 157 -58.44 24.26 -1.79
N ALA A 158 -59.11 24.65 -2.88
CA ALA A 158 -60.57 24.63 -3.11
C ALA A 158 -61.35 25.46 -2.07
N ASP A 159 -61.91 26.59 -2.52
CA ASP A 159 -63.23 27.19 -2.22
C ASP A 159 -63.18 28.70 -2.60
N ALA A 160 -63.86 29.15 -3.67
CA ALA A 160 -65.28 29.51 -3.76
C ALA A 160 -65.64 30.77 -2.94
N HIS A 161 -65.57 31.94 -3.59
CA HIS A 161 -66.64 32.96 -3.70
C HIS A 161 -66.16 34.17 -4.52
#